data_AF-A0A6G1LKY7-F1
#
_entry.id   AF-A0A6G1LKY7-F1
#
_cell.length_a   1.000
_cell.length_b   1.000
_cell.length_c   1.000
_cell.angle_alpha   90.00
_cell.angle_beta   90.00
_cell.angle_gamma   90.00
#
_symmetry.space_group_name_H-M   'P 1'
#
loop_
_entity.id
_entity.type
_entity.pdbx_description
1 polymer ?
#
loop_
_entity_poly.entity_id
_entity_poly.type
_entity_poly.pdbx_seq_one_letter_code
_entity_poly.pdbx_strand_id
1 'polypeptide(L)'
;YEPLAQKNPKATDHLSITIGPPIIILFDLIVPCIIYYTWYDNRYSNYKNSCQRYYDRNQQCPLNPPEYDKDILGYAIVSFGFGELYILVTRVARLLVHRDQCAPLLSRSKWELDATSWVYGVAMLVALIPFVIGSTLQIPELYLYAPAILMGFLGLLMVVTFIPFSIPIGINSHARGTPLRPFIYYAAEDFIAVDGLQDREFRVRYNARWSHSKSFRRMFHLLTLWWLFGVMVYIGVASAIIWTTPFHFAFGIVLGTLFAYIIIWAITSYIWVRVEMARERKRYEE
;
A
#
# COMPACT_ATOMS: atom_id res chain seq x y z
N TYR A 1 5.67 16.28 -29.30
CA TYR A 1 5.49 15.72 -27.95
C TYR A 1 5.10 14.25 -28.09
N GLU A 2 5.98 13.31 -27.77
CA GLU A 2 5.68 11.88 -27.89
C GLU A 2 4.98 11.36 -26.62
N PRO A 3 3.88 10.58 -26.70
CA PRO A 3 3.23 10.02 -25.52
C PRO A 3 4.14 9.01 -24.81
N LEU A 4 4.15 9.03 -23.47
CA LEU A 4 5.00 8.13 -22.67
C LEU A 4 4.56 6.67 -22.83
N ALA A 5 3.29 6.39 -22.54
CA ALA A 5 2.65 5.11 -22.77
C ALA A 5 2.07 5.10 -24.20
N GLN A 6 2.54 4.16 -25.02
CA GLN A 6 2.13 4.02 -26.42
C GLN A 6 1.24 2.80 -26.63
N LYS A 7 1.35 1.79 -25.76
CA LYS A 7 0.46 0.63 -25.77
C LYS A 7 -0.78 0.93 -24.94
N ASN A 8 -1.96 0.67 -25.51
CA ASN A 8 -3.24 0.62 -24.80
C ASN A 8 -3.72 -0.83 -24.80
N PRO A 9 -3.18 -1.69 -23.94
CA PRO A 9 -3.53 -3.10 -23.98
C PRO A 9 -4.95 -3.30 -23.39
N LYS A 10 -5.74 -4.22 -23.96
CA LYS A 10 -7.19 -4.32 -23.70
C LYS A 10 -7.45 -4.86 -22.29
N ALA A 11 -8.50 -4.37 -21.62
CA ALA A 11 -8.88 -4.82 -20.27
C ALA A 11 -9.11 -6.35 -20.18
N THR A 12 -9.51 -7.00 -21.27
CA THR A 12 -9.71 -8.46 -21.38
C THR A 12 -8.42 -9.28 -21.39
N ASP A 13 -7.28 -8.68 -21.80
CA ASP A 13 -5.96 -9.31 -21.71
C ASP A 13 -5.35 -9.14 -20.30
N HIS A 14 -6.09 -8.46 -19.39
CA HIS A 14 -5.64 -7.96 -18.09
C HIS A 14 -6.61 -8.28 -16.96
N LEU A 15 -7.02 -9.55 -16.87
CA LEU A 15 -7.89 -10.00 -15.80
C LEU A 15 -7.29 -9.71 -14.41
N SER A 16 -5.97 -9.93 -14.21
CA SER A 16 -5.31 -9.72 -12.92
C SER A 16 -5.21 -8.26 -12.47
N ILE A 17 -5.09 -7.30 -13.40
CA ILE A 17 -5.01 -5.85 -13.06
C ILE A 17 -6.40 -5.29 -12.78
N THR A 18 -7.40 -5.76 -13.51
CA THR A 18 -8.79 -5.33 -13.32
C THR A 18 -9.41 -5.95 -12.05
N ILE A 19 -9.03 -7.19 -11.74
CA ILE A 19 -9.51 -7.94 -10.58
C ILE A 19 -8.65 -7.67 -9.32
N GLY A 20 -7.42 -7.20 -9.47
CA GLY A 20 -6.50 -6.91 -8.36
C GLY A 20 -7.11 -5.99 -7.29
N PRO A 21 -7.51 -4.74 -7.61
CA PRO A 21 -8.07 -3.83 -6.60
C PRO A 21 -9.33 -4.37 -5.89
N PRO A 22 -10.29 -5.02 -6.58
CA PRO A 22 -11.39 -5.72 -5.90
C PRO A 22 -10.95 -6.85 -4.96
N ILE A 23 -9.96 -7.67 -5.34
CA ILE A 23 -9.41 -8.74 -4.49
C ILE A 23 -8.82 -8.15 -3.21
N ILE A 24 -8.07 -7.05 -3.31
CA ILE A 24 -7.47 -6.36 -2.17
C ILE A 24 -8.55 -5.91 -1.20
N ILE A 25 -9.55 -5.17 -1.69
CA ILE A 25 -10.66 -4.71 -0.84
C ILE A 25 -11.39 -5.90 -0.19
N LEU A 26 -11.54 -7.01 -0.93
CA LEU A 26 -12.16 -8.22 -0.40
C LEU A 26 -11.35 -8.84 0.75
N PHE A 27 -10.06 -9.13 0.55
CA PHE A 27 -9.25 -9.86 1.52
C PHE A 27 -8.65 -9.01 2.64
N ASP A 28 -8.47 -7.71 2.41
CA ASP A 28 -7.77 -6.84 3.35
C ASP A 28 -8.73 -5.94 4.15
N LEU A 29 -9.98 -5.81 3.70
CA LEU A 29 -11.02 -5.04 4.41
C LEU A 29 -12.25 -5.89 4.71
N ILE A 30 -12.89 -6.48 3.69
CA ILE A 30 -14.20 -7.13 3.86
C ILE A 30 -14.08 -8.40 4.70
N VAL A 31 -13.22 -9.35 4.31
CA VAL A 31 -13.07 -10.64 4.98
C VAL A 31 -12.60 -10.49 6.45
N PRO A 32 -11.58 -9.67 6.78
CA PRO A 32 -11.17 -9.44 8.16
C PRO A 32 -12.28 -8.84 9.02
N CYS A 33 -13.05 -7.87 8.48
CA CYS A 33 -14.20 -7.30 9.16
C CYS A 33 -15.28 -8.36 9.41
N ILE A 34 -15.61 -9.19 8.42
CA ILE A 34 -16.60 -10.27 8.58
C ILE A 34 -16.15 -11.25 9.66
N ILE A 35 -14.88 -11.69 9.64
CA ILE A 35 -14.33 -12.63 10.63
C ILE A 35 -14.46 -12.04 12.04
N TYR A 36 -14.02 -10.79 12.23
CA TYR A 36 -14.05 -10.13 13.53
C TYR A 36 -15.48 -9.86 14.03
N TYR A 37 -16.33 -9.22 13.22
CA TYR A 37 -17.66 -8.81 13.67
C TYR A 37 -18.62 -10.00 13.84
N THR A 38 -18.48 -11.06 13.03
CA THR A 38 -19.29 -12.28 13.23
C THR A 38 -18.96 -12.95 14.57
N TRP A 39 -17.69 -12.98 14.95
CA TRP A 39 -17.27 -13.49 16.26
C TRP A 39 -17.73 -12.56 17.39
N TYR A 40 -17.52 -11.24 17.23
CA TYR A 40 -17.88 -10.24 18.23
C TYR A 40 -19.37 -10.27 18.54
N ASP A 41 -20.25 -10.26 17.53
CA ASP A 41 -21.71 -10.26 17.71
C ASP A 41 -22.19 -11.52 18.43
N ASN A 42 -21.66 -12.69 18.05
CA ASN A 42 -22.01 -13.95 18.71
C ASN A 42 -21.55 -13.96 20.18
N ARG A 43 -20.32 -13.51 20.45
CA ARG A 43 -19.77 -13.53 21.81
C ARG A 43 -20.44 -12.47 22.69
N TYR A 44 -20.71 -11.29 22.14
CA TYR A 44 -21.40 -10.20 22.82
C TYR A 44 -22.85 -10.55 23.15
N SER A 45 -23.56 -11.23 22.24
CA SER A 45 -24.91 -11.77 22.51
C SER A 45 -24.91 -12.76 23.67
N ASN A 46 -23.96 -13.71 23.69
CA ASN A 46 -23.80 -14.66 24.79
C ASN A 46 -23.43 -13.98 26.12
N TYR A 47 -22.58 -12.96 26.06
CA TYR A 47 -22.22 -12.13 27.22
C TYR A 47 -23.45 -11.42 27.79
N LYS A 48 -24.25 -10.76 26.93
CA LYS A 48 -25.49 -10.08 27.32
C LYS A 48 -26.49 -11.04 27.96
N ASN A 49 -26.70 -12.21 27.37
CA ASN A 49 -27.60 -13.24 27.91
C ASN A 49 -27.13 -13.75 29.29
N SER A 50 -25.82 -13.89 29.48
CA SER A 50 -25.24 -14.31 30.77
C SER A 50 -25.35 -13.23 31.84
N CYS A 51 -25.18 -11.96 31.45
CA CYS A 51 -25.30 -10.80 32.34
C CYS A 51 -26.75 -10.40 32.65
N GLN A 52 -27.72 -10.84 31.83
CA GLN A 52 -29.14 -10.51 31.98
C GLN A 52 -29.65 -10.76 33.42
N ARG A 53 -29.28 -11.91 34.01
CA ARG A 53 -29.68 -12.28 35.38
C ARG A 53 -29.17 -11.34 36.46
N TYR A 54 -28.03 -10.67 36.23
CA TYR A 54 -27.46 -9.69 37.16
C TYR A 54 -28.14 -8.34 36.98
N TYR A 55 -28.40 -7.93 35.73
CA TYR A 55 -29.15 -6.71 35.44
C TYR A 55 -30.58 -6.76 36.00
N ASP A 56 -31.27 -7.90 35.88
CA ASP A 56 -32.61 -8.10 36.45
C ASP A 56 -32.62 -7.96 37.99
N ARG A 57 -31.49 -8.21 38.64
CA ARG A 57 -31.29 -8.07 40.09
C ARG A 57 -30.68 -6.73 40.49
N ASN A 58 -30.54 -5.79 39.55
CA ASN A 58 -29.90 -4.50 39.74
C ASN A 58 -28.44 -4.61 40.27
N GLN A 59 -27.73 -5.66 39.88
CA GLN A 59 -26.34 -5.96 40.26
C GLN A 59 -25.38 -5.77 39.08
N GLN A 60 -24.14 -5.38 39.37
CA GLN A 60 -23.07 -5.28 38.37
C GLN A 60 -22.71 -6.67 37.83
N CYS A 61 -22.59 -6.84 36.51
CA CYS A 61 -22.15 -8.11 35.95
C CYS A 61 -20.65 -8.35 36.27
N PRO A 62 -20.28 -9.54 36.78
CA PRO A 62 -18.88 -9.86 37.12
C PRO A 62 -18.02 -10.24 35.90
N LEU A 63 -18.64 -10.41 34.73
CA LEU A 63 -17.96 -10.79 33.50
C LEU A 63 -17.44 -9.52 32.79
N ASN A 64 -16.25 -9.60 32.21
CA ASN A 64 -15.73 -8.54 31.34
C ASN A 64 -16.33 -8.69 29.92
N PRO A 65 -16.59 -7.58 29.21
CA PRO A 65 -17.05 -7.63 27.83
C PRO A 65 -15.96 -8.27 26.94
N PRO A 66 -16.33 -9.11 25.97
CA PRO A 66 -15.39 -9.67 25.01
C PRO A 66 -14.91 -8.58 24.03
N GLU A 67 -13.61 -8.29 24.00
CA GLU A 67 -13.07 -7.25 23.11
C GLU A 67 -12.22 -7.82 21.97
N TYR A 68 -11.32 -8.75 22.27
CA TYR A 68 -10.42 -9.37 21.30
C TYR A 68 -10.16 -10.83 21.64
N ASP A 69 -9.79 -11.62 20.63
CA ASP A 69 -9.38 -13.02 20.77
C ASP A 69 -8.20 -13.31 19.84
N LYS A 70 -7.17 -13.95 20.38
CA LYS A 70 -5.89 -14.17 19.66
C LYS A 70 -6.09 -14.96 18.35
N ASP A 71 -7.01 -15.92 18.33
CA ASP A 71 -7.20 -16.82 17.20
C ASP A 71 -7.96 -16.07 16.09
N ILE A 72 -8.96 -15.28 16.47
CA ILE A 72 -9.74 -14.43 15.55
C ILE A 72 -8.86 -13.33 14.94
N LEU A 73 -8.05 -12.65 15.75
CA LEU A 73 -7.09 -11.67 15.25
C LEU A 73 -6.05 -12.33 14.33
N GLY A 74 -5.63 -13.55 14.64
CA GLY A 74 -4.77 -14.36 13.79
C GLY A 74 -5.38 -14.69 12.43
N TYR A 75 -6.64 -15.14 12.39
CA TYR A 75 -7.35 -15.41 11.12
C TYR A 75 -7.53 -14.15 10.26
N ALA A 76 -7.81 -13.00 10.90
CA ALA A 76 -7.86 -11.72 10.21
C ALA A 76 -6.50 -11.35 9.58
N ILE A 77 -5.38 -11.59 10.28
CA ILE A 77 -4.01 -11.37 9.74
C ILE A 77 -3.75 -12.29 8.54
N VAL A 78 -4.14 -13.57 8.63
CA VAL A 78 -3.94 -14.52 7.52
C VAL A 78 -4.69 -14.06 6.26
N SER A 79 -5.90 -13.52 6.41
CA SER A 79 -6.65 -12.94 5.30
C SER A 79 -5.93 -11.74 4.68
N PHE A 80 -5.51 -10.78 5.53
CA PHE A 80 -4.77 -9.60 5.08
C PHE A 80 -3.44 -9.97 4.38
N GLY A 81 -2.69 -10.90 4.97
CA GLY A 81 -1.44 -11.38 4.39
C GLY A 81 -1.64 -12.11 3.06
N PHE A 82 -2.78 -12.77 2.85
CA PHE A 82 -3.10 -13.45 1.60
C PHE A 82 -3.34 -12.46 0.44
N GLY A 83 -4.08 -11.37 0.70
CA GLY A 83 -4.33 -10.32 -0.29
C GLY A 83 -3.02 -9.70 -0.77
N GLU A 84 -2.16 -9.29 0.17
CA GLU A 84 -0.87 -8.69 -0.12
C GLU A 84 0.10 -9.68 -0.81
N LEU A 85 0.18 -10.92 -0.32
CA LEU A 85 1.02 -11.96 -0.94
C LEU A 85 0.58 -12.28 -2.37
N TYR A 86 -0.72 -12.28 -2.66
CA TYR A 86 -1.25 -12.49 -4.01
C TYR A 86 -0.72 -11.43 -4.99
N ILE A 87 -0.67 -10.15 -4.59
CA ILE A 87 -0.10 -9.08 -5.42
C ILE A 87 1.38 -9.35 -5.69
N LEU A 88 2.15 -9.68 -4.65
CA LEU A 88 3.57 -9.94 -4.81
C LEU A 88 3.81 -11.14 -5.75
N VAL A 89 3.08 -12.24 -5.57
CA VAL A 89 3.20 -13.44 -6.40
C VAL A 89 2.81 -13.15 -7.85
N THR A 90 1.71 -12.44 -8.09
CA THR A 90 1.28 -12.09 -9.46
C THR A 90 2.27 -11.15 -10.14
N ARG A 91 2.85 -10.19 -9.42
CA ARG A 91 3.90 -9.29 -9.92
C ARG A 91 5.17 -10.07 -10.27
N VAL A 92 5.65 -10.91 -9.35
CA VAL A 92 6.84 -11.77 -9.56
C VAL A 92 6.61 -12.70 -10.76
N ALA A 93 5.47 -13.37 -10.84
CA ALA A 93 5.12 -14.25 -11.95
C ALA A 93 5.13 -13.50 -13.29
N ARG A 94 4.59 -12.27 -13.33
CA ARG A 94 4.60 -11.46 -14.56
C ARG A 94 6.01 -11.03 -14.96
N LEU A 95 6.86 -10.65 -14.01
CA LEU A 95 8.28 -10.34 -14.26
C LEU A 95 9.05 -11.55 -14.80
N LEU A 96 8.71 -12.76 -14.35
CA LEU A 96 9.32 -14.01 -14.83
C LEU A 96 8.84 -14.41 -16.23
N VAL A 97 7.54 -14.24 -16.52
CA VAL A 97 6.93 -14.64 -17.80
C VAL A 97 7.18 -13.61 -18.91
N HIS A 98 7.04 -12.31 -18.63
CA HIS A 98 7.17 -11.21 -19.60
C HIS A 98 8.48 -10.43 -19.41
N ARG A 99 9.58 -11.16 -19.19
CA ARG A 99 10.90 -10.58 -18.86
C ARG A 99 11.38 -9.58 -19.90
N ASP A 100 11.31 -9.94 -21.19
CA ASP A 100 11.89 -9.11 -22.27
C ASP A 100 11.17 -7.77 -22.43
N GLN A 101 9.92 -7.69 -21.98
CA GLN A 101 9.09 -6.49 -22.04
C GLN A 101 9.18 -5.68 -20.74
N CYS A 102 9.07 -6.32 -19.56
CA CYS A 102 8.84 -5.61 -18.30
C CYS A 102 10.10 -5.43 -17.41
N ALA A 103 11.17 -6.21 -17.64
CA ALA A 103 12.32 -6.24 -16.73
C ALA A 103 13.12 -4.92 -16.73
N PRO A 104 13.72 -4.53 -15.59
CA PRO A 104 14.58 -3.34 -15.50
C PRO A 104 15.66 -3.33 -16.57
N LEU A 105 16.03 -2.13 -17.05
CA LEU A 105 16.99 -1.96 -18.14
C LEU A 105 18.39 -2.50 -17.80
N LEU A 106 18.79 -2.40 -16.53
CA LEU A 106 20.08 -2.92 -16.04
C LEU A 106 20.04 -4.38 -15.61
N SER A 107 18.86 -5.03 -15.61
CA SER A 107 18.75 -6.40 -15.10
C SER A 107 19.45 -7.40 -16.03
N ARG A 108 20.41 -8.14 -15.46
CA ARG A 108 21.18 -9.20 -16.13
C ARG A 108 20.64 -10.60 -15.82
N SER A 109 19.97 -10.81 -14.68
CA SER A 109 19.53 -12.14 -14.22
C SER A 109 18.01 -12.27 -14.02
N LYS A 110 17.47 -13.49 -14.18
CA LYS A 110 16.05 -13.85 -13.93
C LYS A 110 15.61 -13.68 -12.48
N TRP A 111 16.56 -13.54 -11.57
CA TRP A 111 16.34 -13.40 -10.13
C TRP A 111 16.41 -11.96 -9.61
N GLU A 112 16.74 -11.00 -10.47
CA GLU A 112 16.73 -9.58 -10.11
C GLU A 112 15.31 -9.04 -10.20
N LEU A 113 14.62 -9.03 -9.07
CA LEU A 113 13.31 -8.39 -8.91
C LEU A 113 13.45 -6.86 -9.02
N ASP A 114 12.36 -6.20 -9.41
CA ASP A 114 12.29 -4.74 -9.41
C ASP A 114 12.28 -4.17 -7.97
N ALA A 115 12.69 -2.92 -7.84
CA ALA A 115 12.82 -2.24 -6.55
C ALA A 115 11.48 -2.20 -5.81
N THR A 116 10.38 -2.06 -6.54
CA THR A 116 9.03 -2.03 -5.94
C THR A 116 8.65 -3.38 -5.34
N SER A 117 9.00 -4.52 -5.94
CA SER A 117 8.76 -5.84 -5.31
C SER A 117 9.59 -6.04 -4.04
N TRP A 118 10.84 -5.56 -4.01
CA TRP A 118 11.67 -5.61 -2.81
C TRP A 118 11.12 -4.72 -1.69
N VAL A 119 10.77 -3.48 -2.00
CA VAL A 119 10.18 -2.54 -1.03
C VAL A 119 8.89 -3.12 -0.48
N TYR A 120 8.05 -3.69 -1.34
CA TYR A 120 6.80 -4.32 -0.93
C TYR A 120 7.01 -5.55 -0.04
N GLY A 121 7.94 -6.45 -0.41
CA GLY A 121 8.27 -7.62 0.41
C GLY A 121 8.82 -7.23 1.79
N VAL A 122 9.70 -6.23 1.87
CA VAL A 122 10.21 -5.72 3.15
C VAL A 122 9.11 -5.03 3.95
N ALA A 123 8.26 -4.24 3.30
CA ALA A 123 7.13 -3.58 3.96
C ALA A 123 6.16 -4.59 4.59
N MET A 124 5.86 -5.70 3.91
CA MET A 124 5.07 -6.79 4.48
C MET A 124 5.74 -7.42 5.71
N LEU A 125 7.05 -7.68 5.66
CA LEU A 125 7.78 -8.22 6.82
C LEU A 125 7.76 -7.26 8.01
N VAL A 126 7.94 -5.96 7.75
CA VAL A 126 7.87 -4.91 8.77
C VAL A 126 6.47 -4.83 9.40
N ALA A 127 5.41 -4.98 8.61
CA ALA A 127 4.03 -4.98 9.11
C ALA A 127 3.63 -6.27 9.84
N LEU A 128 4.20 -7.40 9.44
CA LEU A 128 3.93 -8.70 10.06
C LEU A 128 4.37 -8.75 11.53
N ILE A 129 5.48 -8.07 11.87
CA ILE A 129 6.01 -8.01 13.24
C ILE A 129 4.96 -7.49 14.25
N PRO A 130 4.42 -6.26 14.11
CA PRO A 130 3.40 -5.74 15.03
C PRO A 130 2.09 -6.54 14.97
N PHE A 131 1.72 -7.12 13.82
CA PHE A 131 0.56 -8.02 13.75
C PHE A 131 0.74 -9.28 14.61
N VAL A 132 1.87 -9.97 14.49
CA VAL A 132 2.16 -11.20 15.25
C VAL A 132 2.36 -10.88 16.74
N ILE A 133 3.12 -9.85 17.07
CA ILE A 133 3.34 -9.46 18.48
C ILE A 133 2.04 -8.99 19.11
N GLY A 134 1.28 -8.12 18.43
CA GLY A 134 0.00 -7.59 18.92
C GLY A 134 -1.04 -8.68 19.15
N SER A 135 -1.14 -9.67 18.25
CA SER A 135 -2.06 -10.81 18.42
C SER A 135 -1.62 -11.80 19.50
N THR A 136 -0.32 -12.14 19.57
CA THR A 136 0.19 -13.14 20.53
C THR A 136 0.23 -12.61 21.96
N LEU A 137 0.69 -11.37 22.16
CA LEU A 137 0.73 -10.71 23.47
C LEU A 137 -0.59 -10.04 23.83
N GLN A 138 -1.60 -10.10 22.96
CA GLN A 138 -2.92 -9.50 23.16
C GLN A 138 -2.83 -7.99 23.45
N ILE A 139 -2.02 -7.28 22.66
CA ILE A 139 -1.85 -5.82 22.72
C ILE A 139 -2.64 -5.20 21.54
N PRO A 140 -3.92 -4.84 21.74
CA PRO A 140 -4.82 -4.43 20.66
C PRO A 140 -4.35 -3.18 19.93
N GLU A 141 -3.74 -2.22 20.63
CA GLU A 141 -3.25 -0.98 20.06
C GLU A 141 -2.13 -1.26 19.05
N LEU A 142 -1.16 -2.10 19.42
CA LEU A 142 -0.05 -2.47 18.56
C LEU A 142 -0.53 -3.20 17.30
N TYR A 143 -1.55 -4.05 17.43
CA TYR A 143 -2.18 -4.71 16.30
C TYR A 143 -2.77 -3.69 15.32
N LEU A 144 -3.52 -2.69 15.81
CA LEU A 144 -4.13 -1.65 14.97
C LEU A 144 -3.10 -0.70 14.35
N TYR A 145 -1.93 -0.54 14.97
CA TYR A 145 -0.83 0.24 14.40
C TYR A 145 -0.08 -0.47 13.25
N ALA A 146 -0.30 -1.76 13.00
CA ALA A 146 0.48 -2.49 11.99
C ALA A 146 0.40 -1.88 10.57
N PRO A 147 -0.78 -1.48 10.04
CA PRO A 147 -0.83 -0.77 8.76
C PRO A 147 -0.20 0.63 8.80
N ALA A 148 -0.28 1.33 9.95
CA ALA A 148 0.37 2.62 10.15
C ALA A 148 1.91 2.50 10.15
N ILE A 149 2.45 1.41 10.72
CA ILE A 149 3.88 1.09 10.69
C ILE A 149 4.34 0.78 9.26
N LEU A 150 3.54 0.04 8.49
CA LEU A 150 3.80 -0.18 7.06
C LEU A 150 3.89 1.15 6.30
N MET A 151 2.87 2.00 6.44
CA MET A 151 2.84 3.31 5.79
C MET A 151 3.97 4.22 6.27
N GLY A 152 4.32 4.16 7.56
CA GLY A 152 5.43 4.87 8.16
C GLY A 152 6.79 4.45 7.59
N PHE A 153 6.99 3.15 7.35
CA PHE A 153 8.17 2.64 6.66
C PHE A 153 8.27 3.20 5.23
N LEU A 154 7.17 3.22 4.47
CA LEU A 154 7.14 3.84 3.15
C LEU A 154 7.42 5.35 3.23
N GLY A 155 6.85 6.05 4.21
CA GLY A 155 7.11 7.47 4.48
C GLY A 155 8.58 7.74 4.80
N LEU A 156 9.23 6.88 5.58
CA LEU A 156 10.66 6.98 5.86
C LEU A 156 11.49 6.85 4.58
N LEU A 157 11.17 5.89 3.72
CA LEU A 157 11.83 5.77 2.41
C LEU A 157 11.62 7.01 1.55
N MET A 158 10.42 7.60 1.55
CA MET A 158 10.16 8.87 0.87
C MET A 158 11.05 10.00 1.39
N VAL A 159 11.22 10.12 2.72
CA VAL A 159 12.13 11.11 3.33
C VAL A 159 13.58 10.87 2.89
N VAL A 160 14.04 9.62 2.90
CA VAL A 160 15.38 9.25 2.44
C VAL A 160 15.61 9.67 0.98
N THR A 161 14.59 9.62 0.11
CA THR A 161 14.72 10.06 -1.28
C THR A 161 14.95 11.57 -1.47
N PHE A 162 14.76 12.40 -0.43
CA PHE A 162 15.12 13.82 -0.47
C PHE A 162 16.57 14.07 -0.06
N ILE A 163 17.25 13.09 0.54
CA ILE A 163 18.65 13.23 0.94
C ILE A 163 19.51 13.04 -0.32
N PRO A 164 20.36 14.02 -0.67
CA PRO A 164 21.21 13.92 -1.86
C PRO A 164 22.38 12.99 -1.57
N PHE A 165 22.20 11.68 -1.79
CA PHE A 165 23.29 10.69 -1.78
C PHE A 165 23.32 9.89 -3.08
N SER A 166 24.52 9.45 -3.44
CA SER A 166 24.73 8.57 -4.61
C SER A 166 24.36 7.14 -4.26
N ILE A 167 23.56 6.51 -5.11
CA ILE A 167 23.11 5.14 -4.85
C ILE A 167 24.30 4.16 -4.92
N PRO A 168 24.53 3.37 -3.85
CA PRO A 168 25.66 2.44 -3.79
C PRO A 168 25.46 1.21 -4.68
N ILE A 169 24.22 0.93 -5.09
CA ILE A 169 23.80 -0.20 -5.92
C ILE A 169 22.87 0.37 -7.01
N GLY A 170 22.85 -0.26 -8.18
CA GLY A 170 21.89 0.10 -9.23
C GLY A 170 20.46 -0.26 -8.81
N ILE A 171 19.52 0.68 -8.94
CA ILE A 171 18.10 0.48 -8.60
C ILE A 171 17.30 0.59 -9.89
N ASN A 172 16.57 -0.47 -10.27
CA ASN A 172 15.80 -0.53 -11.52
C ASN A 172 16.65 -0.18 -12.75
N SER A 173 16.27 0.88 -13.47
CA SER A 173 16.96 1.40 -14.65
C SER A 173 18.07 2.39 -14.30
N HIS A 174 18.37 2.61 -13.02
CA HIS A 174 19.38 3.56 -12.53
C HIS A 174 20.71 2.87 -12.26
N ALA A 175 21.76 3.40 -12.87
CA ALA A 175 23.13 2.94 -12.66
C ALA A 175 23.66 3.36 -11.28
N ARG A 176 24.55 2.55 -10.71
CA ARG A 176 25.27 2.86 -9.48
C ARG A 176 25.98 4.22 -9.57
N GLY A 177 25.96 4.99 -8.49
CA GLY A 177 26.65 6.28 -8.38
C GLY A 177 25.82 7.49 -8.81
N THR A 178 24.62 7.30 -9.36
CA THR A 178 23.70 8.40 -9.68
C THR A 178 22.99 8.92 -8.43
N PRO A 179 22.54 10.19 -8.41
CA PRO A 179 21.73 10.69 -7.31
C PRO A 179 20.39 9.95 -7.24
N LEU A 180 19.97 9.60 -6.02
CA LEU A 180 18.69 8.95 -5.77
C LEU A 180 17.52 9.83 -6.27
N ARG A 181 16.57 9.20 -6.98
CA ARG A 181 15.36 9.88 -7.47
C ARG A 181 14.22 9.78 -6.43
N PRO A 182 13.18 10.62 -6.54
CA PRO A 182 12.06 10.59 -5.60
C PRO A 182 11.38 9.22 -5.57
N PHE A 183 10.90 8.79 -4.41
CA PHE A 183 10.28 7.47 -4.23
C PHE A 183 9.16 7.18 -5.25
N ILE A 184 8.27 8.16 -5.46
CA ILE A 184 7.13 8.01 -6.38
C ILE A 184 7.59 7.86 -7.84
N TYR A 185 8.79 8.32 -8.20
CA TYR A 185 9.36 8.08 -9.53
C TYR A 185 9.61 6.59 -9.78
N TYR A 186 10.24 5.91 -8.82
CA TYR A 186 10.52 4.47 -8.94
C TYR A 186 9.22 3.65 -8.91
N ALA A 187 8.32 3.99 -7.99
CA ALA A 187 7.00 3.35 -7.94
C ALA A 187 6.26 3.50 -9.26
N ALA A 188 6.17 4.71 -9.81
CA ALA A 188 5.49 4.96 -11.08
C ALA A 188 6.17 4.25 -12.27
N GLU A 189 7.51 4.20 -12.32
CA GLU A 189 8.23 3.44 -13.36
C GLU A 189 7.81 1.97 -13.35
N ASP A 190 7.84 1.32 -12.18
CA ASP A 190 7.55 -0.11 -12.05
C ASP A 190 6.06 -0.41 -12.21
N PHE A 191 5.15 0.38 -11.62
CA PHE A 191 3.71 0.22 -11.85
C PHE A 191 3.35 0.38 -13.33
N ILE A 192 3.89 1.38 -14.03
CA ILE A 192 3.54 1.58 -15.45
C ILE A 192 4.22 0.55 -16.36
N ALA A 193 5.46 0.16 -16.07
CA ALA A 193 6.15 -0.86 -16.87
C ALA A 193 5.58 -2.26 -16.65
N VAL A 194 5.38 -2.67 -15.39
CA VAL A 194 4.99 -4.05 -15.02
C VAL A 194 3.47 -4.20 -14.98
N ASP A 195 2.76 -3.25 -14.35
CA ASP A 195 1.30 -3.27 -14.24
C ASP A 195 0.59 -2.62 -15.44
N GLY A 196 1.25 -1.71 -16.16
CA GLY A 196 0.78 -1.19 -17.45
C GLY A 196 1.27 -1.97 -18.67
N LEU A 197 2.03 -3.06 -18.47
CA LEU A 197 2.67 -3.87 -19.52
C LEU A 197 3.33 -3.01 -20.62
N GLN A 198 3.99 -1.94 -20.18
CA GLN A 198 4.76 -1.09 -21.07
C GLN A 198 6.18 -1.65 -21.17
N ASP A 199 6.68 -1.74 -22.41
CA ASP A 199 7.99 -2.34 -22.69
C ASP A 199 9.15 -1.54 -22.08
N ARG A 200 10.35 -2.13 -22.14
CA ARG A 200 11.64 -1.46 -21.86
C ARG A 200 11.79 -0.10 -22.55
N GLU A 201 11.24 0.09 -23.74
CA GLU A 201 11.24 1.37 -24.43
C GLU A 201 10.53 2.48 -23.65
N PHE A 202 9.45 2.15 -22.92
CA PHE A 202 8.82 3.10 -22.01
C PHE A 202 9.79 3.57 -20.94
N ARG A 203 10.55 2.65 -20.30
CA ARG A 203 11.55 3.00 -19.28
C ARG A 203 12.64 3.91 -19.87
N VAL A 204 13.04 3.71 -21.13
CA VAL A 204 13.99 4.58 -21.83
C VAL A 204 13.41 5.98 -22.03
N ARG A 205 12.19 6.10 -22.59
CA ARG A 205 11.52 7.40 -22.80
C ARG A 205 11.25 8.13 -21.48
N TYR A 206 10.86 7.38 -20.44
CA TYR A 206 10.60 7.89 -19.10
C TYR A 206 11.88 8.43 -18.43
N ASN A 207 13.01 7.73 -18.59
CA ASN A 207 14.31 8.21 -18.12
C ASN A 207 14.83 9.42 -18.91
N ALA A 208 14.68 9.41 -20.23
CA ALA A 208 15.05 10.54 -21.08
C ALA A 208 14.23 11.79 -20.73
N ARG A 209 12.92 11.64 -20.49
CA ARG A 209 12.07 12.77 -20.08
C ARG A 209 12.51 13.35 -18.74
N TRP A 210 12.88 12.51 -17.79
CA TRP A 210 13.43 12.96 -16.51
C TRP A 210 14.68 13.82 -16.68
N SER A 211 15.62 13.43 -17.54
CA SER A 211 16.84 14.21 -17.77
C SER A 211 16.58 15.52 -18.50
N HIS A 212 15.62 15.55 -19.44
CA HIS A 212 15.36 16.73 -20.27
C HIS A 212 14.38 17.73 -19.64
N SER A 213 13.36 17.30 -18.89
CA SER A 213 12.31 18.20 -18.38
C SER A 213 12.48 18.52 -16.89
N LYS A 214 12.69 19.81 -16.58
CA LYS A 214 12.68 20.31 -15.19
C LYS A 214 11.27 20.26 -14.58
N SER A 215 10.22 20.46 -15.38
CA SER A 215 8.83 20.38 -14.92
C SER A 215 8.48 18.98 -14.46
N PHE A 216 8.88 17.98 -15.26
CA PHE A 216 8.67 16.57 -14.94
C PHE A 216 9.37 16.16 -13.65
N ARG A 217 10.62 16.60 -13.43
CA ARG A 217 11.33 16.38 -12.16
C ARG A 217 10.60 16.99 -10.97
N ARG A 218 10.20 18.26 -11.10
CA ARG A 218 9.46 18.97 -10.05
C ARG A 218 8.15 18.27 -9.70
N MET A 219 7.43 17.75 -10.70
CA MET A 219 6.18 17.02 -10.50
C MET A 219 6.38 15.82 -9.56
N PHE A 220 7.38 14.97 -9.78
CA PHE A 220 7.61 13.80 -8.91
C PHE A 220 8.09 14.18 -7.50
N HIS A 221 8.88 15.24 -7.35
CA HIS A 221 9.21 15.75 -6.02
C HIS A 221 7.95 16.20 -5.27
N LEU A 222 7.06 16.95 -5.93
CA LEU A 222 5.80 17.39 -5.34
C LEU A 222 4.85 16.22 -5.05
N LEU A 223 4.76 15.24 -5.94
CA LEU A 223 4.00 14.01 -5.69
C LEU A 223 4.56 13.25 -4.49
N THR A 224 5.89 13.14 -4.36
CA THR A 224 6.50 12.47 -3.22
C THR A 224 6.21 13.21 -1.91
N LEU A 225 6.22 14.55 -1.91
CA LEU A 225 5.78 15.35 -0.76
C LEU A 225 4.28 15.16 -0.47
N TRP A 226 3.43 15.08 -1.49
CA TRP A 226 1.99 14.85 -1.34
C TRP A 226 1.68 13.50 -0.67
N TRP A 227 2.37 12.45 -1.11
CA TRP A 227 2.25 11.12 -0.50
C TRP A 227 2.85 11.08 0.91
N LEU A 228 3.98 11.74 1.14
CA LEU A 228 4.56 11.87 2.49
C LEU A 228 3.60 12.59 3.45
N PHE A 229 2.99 13.70 3.01
CA PHE A 229 1.96 14.40 3.77
C PHE A 229 0.77 13.47 4.06
N GLY A 230 0.35 12.70 3.06
CA GLY A 230 -0.68 11.68 3.20
C GLY A 230 -0.39 10.65 4.29
N VAL A 231 0.82 10.11 4.31
CA VAL A 231 1.27 9.16 5.34
C VAL A 231 1.20 9.79 6.73
N MET A 232 1.66 11.04 6.89
CA MET A 232 1.61 11.74 8.17
C MET A 232 0.19 11.97 8.66
N VAL A 233 -0.72 12.38 7.75
CA VAL A 233 -2.15 12.56 8.06
C VAL A 233 -2.78 11.22 8.45
N TYR A 234 -2.53 10.15 7.68
CA TYR A 234 -3.06 8.83 7.97
C TYR A 234 -2.60 8.31 9.34
N ILE A 235 -1.30 8.39 9.65
CA ILE A 235 -0.76 7.97 10.95
C ILE A 235 -1.39 8.79 12.08
N GLY A 236 -1.54 10.11 11.91
CA GLY A 236 -2.18 10.98 12.89
C GLY A 236 -3.65 10.60 13.14
N VAL A 237 -4.42 10.37 12.08
CA VAL A 237 -5.84 9.97 12.18
C VAL A 237 -5.97 8.58 12.79
N ALA A 238 -5.17 7.61 12.35
CA ALA A 238 -5.14 6.26 12.92
C ALA A 238 -4.81 6.30 14.41
N SER A 239 -3.82 7.09 14.81
CA SER A 239 -3.45 7.27 16.22
C SER A 239 -4.61 7.86 17.03
N ALA A 240 -5.28 8.89 16.50
CA ALA A 240 -6.43 9.49 17.16
C ALA A 240 -7.57 8.46 17.36
N ILE A 241 -7.87 7.63 16.35
CA ILE A 241 -8.91 6.58 16.45
C ILE A 241 -8.52 5.55 17.52
N ILE A 242 -7.29 5.04 17.47
CA ILE A 242 -6.81 3.98 18.37
C ILE A 242 -6.89 4.43 19.84
N TRP A 243 -6.56 5.69 20.14
CA TRP A 243 -6.54 6.19 21.52
C TRP A 243 -7.88 6.72 22.04
N THR A 244 -8.87 6.95 21.17
CA THR A 244 -10.15 7.57 21.56
C THR A 244 -11.36 6.65 21.46
N THR A 245 -11.25 5.54 20.72
CA THR A 245 -12.37 4.65 20.47
C THR A 245 -12.11 3.25 21.03
N PRO A 246 -13.16 2.53 21.49
CA PRO A 246 -13.00 1.16 21.93
C PRO A 246 -12.62 0.26 20.76
N PHE A 247 -11.91 -0.83 21.05
CA PHE A 247 -11.28 -1.68 20.04
C PHE A 247 -12.20 -2.14 18.91
N HIS A 248 -13.45 -2.53 19.23
CA HIS A 248 -14.40 -3.02 18.23
C HIS A 248 -14.78 -1.98 17.17
N PHE A 249 -14.79 -0.68 17.51
CA PHE A 249 -14.95 0.39 16.53
C PHE A 249 -13.62 0.72 15.87
N ALA A 250 -12.54 0.78 16.64
CA ALA A 250 -11.21 1.10 16.14
C ALA A 250 -10.76 0.12 15.02
N PHE A 251 -11.06 -1.17 15.16
CA PHE A 251 -10.72 -2.21 14.20
C PHE A 251 -11.23 -1.90 12.78
N GLY A 252 -12.54 -1.69 12.63
CA GLY A 252 -13.14 -1.40 11.33
C GLY A 252 -12.76 -0.01 10.80
N ILE A 253 -12.72 1.01 11.67
CA ILE A 253 -12.46 2.39 11.27
C ILE A 253 -11.00 2.57 10.81
N VAL A 254 -10.02 1.99 11.50
CA VAL A 254 -8.60 2.12 11.11
C VAL A 254 -8.34 1.48 9.74
N LEU A 255 -8.89 0.28 9.50
CA LEU A 255 -8.81 -0.39 8.20
C LEU A 255 -9.54 0.40 7.11
N GLY A 256 -10.77 0.85 7.37
CA GLY A 256 -11.52 1.68 6.42
C GLY A 256 -10.81 2.99 6.09
N THR A 257 -10.17 3.62 7.08
CA THR A 257 -9.40 4.86 6.92
C THR A 257 -8.19 4.64 6.02
N LEU A 258 -7.49 3.51 6.12
CA LEU A 258 -6.37 3.16 5.23
C LEU A 258 -6.80 3.15 3.77
N PHE A 259 -7.88 2.44 3.45
CA PHE A 259 -8.39 2.35 2.08
C PHE A 259 -8.93 3.67 1.56
N ALA A 260 -9.67 4.41 2.39
CA ALA A 260 -10.14 5.75 2.04
C ALA A 260 -8.97 6.68 1.71
N TYR A 261 -7.92 6.68 2.56
CA TYR A 261 -6.69 7.42 2.35
C TYR A 261 -6.03 7.05 1.01
N ILE A 262 -5.76 5.77 0.76
CA ILE A 262 -5.09 5.31 -0.46
C ILE A 262 -5.90 5.71 -1.71
N ILE A 263 -7.22 5.51 -1.70
CA ILE A 263 -8.09 5.83 -2.84
C ILE A 263 -8.09 7.33 -3.12
N ILE A 264 -8.29 8.17 -2.10
CA ILE A 264 -8.34 9.63 -2.27
C ILE A 264 -6.99 10.16 -2.77
N TRP A 265 -5.87 9.69 -2.21
CA TRP A 265 -4.53 10.12 -2.61
C TRP A 265 -4.15 9.65 -4.01
N ALA A 266 -4.57 8.44 -4.39
CA ALA A 266 -4.35 7.93 -5.73
C ALA A 266 -5.15 8.73 -6.79
N ILE A 267 -6.43 9.00 -6.54
CA ILE A 267 -7.29 9.77 -7.46
C ILE A 267 -6.75 11.19 -7.63
N THR A 268 -6.42 11.87 -6.53
CA THR A 268 -5.85 13.23 -6.59
C THR A 268 -4.51 13.25 -7.33
N SER A 269 -3.63 12.28 -7.08
CA SER A 269 -2.36 12.14 -7.81
C SER A 269 -2.58 11.91 -9.31
N TYR A 270 -3.55 11.06 -9.68
CA TYR A 270 -3.89 10.79 -11.07
C TYR A 270 -4.35 12.04 -11.81
N ILE A 271 -5.29 12.79 -11.21
CA ILE A 271 -5.80 14.05 -11.77
C ILE A 271 -4.67 15.07 -11.90
N TRP A 272 -3.83 15.20 -10.87
CA TRP A 272 -2.70 16.14 -10.89
C TRP A 272 -1.73 15.81 -12.02
N VAL A 273 -1.28 14.55 -12.14
CA VAL A 273 -0.38 14.14 -13.22
C VAL A 273 -1.02 14.41 -14.59
N ARG A 274 -2.31 14.11 -14.77
CA ARG A 274 -3.02 14.40 -16.03
C ARG A 274 -2.98 15.90 -16.37
N VAL A 275 -3.23 16.76 -15.40
CA VAL A 275 -3.22 18.22 -15.59
C VAL A 275 -1.81 18.72 -15.91
N GLU A 276 -0.80 18.26 -15.19
CA GLU A 276 0.58 18.70 -15.40
C GLU A 276 1.13 18.24 -16.75
N MET A 277 0.82 17.00 -17.15
CA MET A 277 1.18 16.48 -18.48
C MET A 277 0.46 17.23 -19.62
N ALA A 278 -0.77 17.69 -19.40
CA ALA A 278 -1.49 18.52 -20.36
C ALA A 278 -0.89 19.92 -20.47
N ARG A 279 -0.46 20.52 -19.35
CA ARG A 279 0.26 21.80 -19.33
C ARG A 279 1.61 21.72 -20.03
N GLU A 280 2.35 20.65 -19.77
CA GLU A 280 3.64 20.40 -20.42
C GLU A 280 3.44 20.26 -21.93
N ARG A 281 2.45 19.48 -22.38
CA ARG A 281 2.11 19.33 -23.80
C ARG A 281 1.81 20.68 -24.47
N LYS A 282 0.99 21.53 -23.86
CA LYS A 282 0.67 22.86 -24.42
C LYS A 282 1.91 23.73 -24.61
N ARG A 283 2.82 23.76 -23.63
CA ARG A 283 4.09 24.51 -23.72
C ARG A 283 5.06 23.97 -24.79
N TYR A 284 4.88 22.72 -25.22
CA TYR A 284 5.65 22.15 -26.34
C TYR A 284 5.00 22.41 -27.70
N GLU A 285 3.70 22.75 -27.72
CA GLU A 285 2.93 23.03 -28.95
C GLU A 285 2.91 24.54 -29.27
N GLU A 286 3.05 25.39 -28.25
CA GLU A 286 3.34 26.84 -28.34
C GLU A 286 4.82 27.10 -28.68
#